data_AF-A0A2V4AFR1-F1
#
_entry.id   AF-A0A2V4AFR1-F1
#
_cell.length_a   1.000
_cell.length_b   1.000
_cell.length_c   1.000
_cell.angle_alpha   90.00
_cell.angle_beta   90.00
_cell.angle_gamma   90.00
#
_symmetry.space_group_name_H-M   'P 1'
#
loop_
_entity.id
_entity.type
_entity.pdbx_description
1 polymer ?
#
loop_
_entity_poly.entity_id
_entity_poly.type
_entity_poly.pdbx_seq_one_letter_code
_entity_poly.pdbx_strand_id
1 'polypeptide(L)'
;MSTRSLPSEDQVRAAAEELLAAQREGGAYPTVTALAKRFDLNRTTFYRHFAAAAEAMLDAAQQQHTDERKRHRPVRSDDDRDRALRRLRNENDNLRKHVEIYEEHLRMLTTENARLRDQLQRQAGVTDLAGRRPPTTRGGNT
;
A
#
# COMPACT_ATOMS: atom_id res chain seq x y z
N MET A 1 17.76 -9.53 -58.53
CA MET A 1 16.95 -8.58 -57.73
C MET A 1 15.75 -9.34 -57.19
N SER A 2 15.83 -9.88 -55.97
CA SER A 2 14.75 -10.71 -55.42
C SER A 2 13.61 -9.83 -54.92
N THR A 3 12.43 -9.97 -55.53
CA THR A 3 11.18 -9.38 -55.04
C THR A 3 10.84 -10.04 -53.72
N ARG A 4 11.23 -9.41 -52.61
CA ARG A 4 10.91 -9.89 -51.27
C ARG A 4 9.41 -9.70 -51.03
N SER A 5 8.63 -10.74 -51.33
CA SER A 5 7.21 -10.80 -50.98
C SER A 5 7.07 -10.64 -49.47
N LEU A 6 6.19 -9.74 -49.03
CA LEU A 6 5.87 -9.57 -47.63
C LEU A 6 5.27 -10.88 -47.10
N PRO A 7 5.67 -11.34 -45.90
CA PRO A 7 5.05 -12.51 -45.28
C PRO A 7 3.58 -12.23 -45.01
N SER A 8 2.75 -13.27 -45.06
CA SER A 8 1.34 -13.15 -44.66
C SER A 8 1.23 -12.92 -43.14
N GLU A 9 0.14 -12.30 -42.71
CA GLU A 9 -0.12 -12.09 -41.28
C GLU A 9 -0.17 -13.41 -40.50
N ASP A 10 -0.70 -14.47 -41.11
CA ASP A 10 -0.79 -15.79 -40.48
C ASP A 10 0.60 -16.41 -40.24
N GLN A 11 1.53 -16.23 -41.19
CA GLN A 11 2.93 -16.64 -41.01
C GLN A 11 3.61 -15.86 -39.88
N VAL A 12 3.34 -14.56 -39.78
CA VAL A 12 3.89 -13.71 -38.72
C VAL A 12 3.32 -14.10 -37.35
N ARG A 13 2.01 -14.41 -37.28
CA ARG A 13 1.35 -14.86 -36.06
C ARG A 13 1.87 -16.21 -35.58
N ALA A 14 2.00 -17.19 -36.48
CA ALA A 14 2.59 -18.49 -36.16
C ALA A 14 4.02 -18.35 -35.61
N ALA A 15 4.85 -17.52 -36.24
CA ALA A 15 6.21 -17.27 -35.77
C ALA A 15 6.25 -16.56 -34.40
N ALA A 16 5.29 -15.69 -34.11
CA ALA A 16 5.16 -15.06 -32.79
C ALA A 16 4.73 -16.06 -31.71
N GLU A 17 3.80 -16.97 -32.03
CA GLU A 17 3.38 -18.05 -31.14
C GLU A 17 4.53 -19.01 -30.82
N GLU A 18 5.37 -19.36 -31.79
CA GLU A 18 6.57 -20.17 -31.54
C GLU A 18 7.55 -19.48 -30.59
N LEU A 19 7.76 -18.16 -30.72
CA LEU A 19 8.61 -17.41 -29.79
C LEU A 19 8.02 -17.38 -28.38
N LEU A 20 6.70 -17.24 -28.27
CA LEU A 20 5.99 -17.32 -26.99
C LEU A 20 6.07 -18.73 -26.38
N ALA A 21 5.96 -19.78 -27.18
CA ALA A 21 6.11 -21.17 -26.72
C ALA A 21 7.54 -21.42 -26.21
N ALA A 22 8.55 -20.98 -26.96
CA ALA A 22 9.94 -21.08 -26.55
C ALA A 22 10.21 -20.33 -25.22
N GLN A 23 9.59 -19.17 -25.02
CA GLN A 23 9.68 -18.43 -23.75
C GLN A 23 9.11 -19.27 -22.58
N ARG A 24 7.95 -19.92 -22.76
CA ARG A 24 7.32 -20.76 -21.72
C ARG A 24 8.17 -21.97 -21.33
N GLU A 25 8.95 -22.49 -22.26
CA GLU A 25 9.90 -23.59 -22.04
C GLU A 25 11.21 -23.13 -21.35
N GLY A 26 11.30 -21.84 -20.96
CA GLY A 26 12.48 -21.25 -20.32
C GLY A 26 13.46 -20.59 -21.30
N GLY A 27 13.04 -20.37 -22.54
CA GLY A 27 13.80 -19.66 -23.57
C GLY A 27 13.85 -18.14 -23.37
N ALA A 28 14.53 -17.46 -24.28
CA ALA A 28 14.69 -16.01 -24.23
C ALA A 28 13.35 -15.26 -24.44
N TYR A 29 13.26 -14.05 -23.85
CA TYR A 29 12.09 -13.19 -24.00
C TYR A 29 11.84 -12.82 -25.48
N PRO A 30 10.61 -12.94 -26.00
CA PRO A 30 10.25 -12.59 -27.36
C PRO A 30 10.49 -11.11 -27.63
N THR A 31 11.17 -10.81 -28.73
CA THR A 31 11.40 -9.42 -29.16
C THR A 31 10.97 -9.22 -30.59
N VAL A 32 10.54 -8.01 -30.91
CA VAL A 32 10.18 -7.61 -32.29
C VAL A 32 11.37 -7.80 -33.24
N THR A 33 12.60 -7.61 -32.76
CA THR A 33 13.81 -7.86 -33.54
C THR A 33 14.01 -9.35 -33.84
N ALA A 34 13.75 -10.24 -32.88
CA ALA A 34 13.83 -11.69 -33.11
C ALA A 34 12.77 -12.14 -34.14
N LEU A 35 11.55 -11.61 -34.03
CA LEU A 35 10.47 -11.89 -34.97
C LEU A 35 10.78 -11.34 -36.37
N ALA A 36 11.28 -10.10 -36.48
CA ALA A 36 11.64 -9.49 -37.76
C ALA A 36 12.79 -10.23 -38.47
N LYS A 37 13.78 -10.71 -37.70
CA LYS A 37 14.90 -11.51 -38.22
C LYS A 37 14.45 -12.82 -38.87
N ARG A 38 13.37 -13.46 -38.41
CA ARG A 38 12.84 -14.69 -39.02
C ARG A 38 12.37 -14.49 -40.45
N PHE A 39 11.95 -13.27 -40.79
CA PHE A 39 11.54 -12.89 -42.14
C PHE A 39 12.63 -12.07 -42.86
N ASP A 40 13.83 -11.97 -42.26
CA ASP A 40 14.97 -11.14 -42.66
C ASP A 40 14.54 -9.69 -43.01
N LEU A 41 13.57 -9.18 -42.24
CA LEU A 41 13.12 -7.79 -42.28
C LEU A 41 13.86 -6.99 -41.22
N ASN A 42 14.16 -5.72 -41.54
CA ASN A 42 14.59 -4.79 -40.51
C ASN A 42 13.40 -4.44 -39.60
N ARG A 43 13.70 -4.02 -38.36
CA ARG A 43 12.68 -3.72 -37.34
C ARG A 43 11.68 -2.66 -37.81
N THR A 44 12.13 -1.62 -38.51
CA THR A 44 11.29 -0.51 -38.99
C THR A 44 10.29 -0.98 -40.04
N THR A 45 10.74 -1.74 -41.03
CA THR A 45 9.90 -2.33 -42.08
C THR A 45 8.93 -3.33 -41.49
N PHE A 46 9.37 -4.14 -40.54
CA PHE A 46 8.49 -5.08 -39.85
C PHE A 46 7.38 -4.35 -39.06
N TYR A 47 7.74 -3.35 -38.26
CA TYR A 47 6.77 -2.58 -37.48
C TYR A 47 5.75 -1.85 -38.38
N ARG A 48 6.19 -1.36 -39.54
CA ARG A 48 5.30 -0.67 -40.48
C ARG A 48 4.17 -1.54 -41.02
N HIS A 49 4.41 -2.84 -41.17
CA HIS A 49 3.44 -3.79 -41.76
C HIS A 49 2.75 -4.69 -40.73
N PHE A 50 3.41 -4.95 -39.60
CA PHE A 50 2.97 -5.96 -38.62
C PHE A 50 2.96 -5.43 -37.18
N ALA A 51 2.69 -4.13 -36.98
CA ALA A 51 2.60 -3.52 -35.64
C ALA A 51 1.65 -4.29 -34.72
N ALA A 52 0.44 -4.61 -35.19
CA ALA A 52 -0.55 -5.32 -34.39
C ALA A 52 -0.08 -6.70 -33.92
N ALA A 53 0.61 -7.45 -34.78
CA ALA A 53 1.15 -8.76 -34.41
C ALA A 53 2.34 -8.63 -33.43
N ALA A 54 3.18 -7.61 -33.59
CA ALA A 54 4.28 -7.33 -32.70
C ALA A 54 3.80 -6.95 -31.29
N GLU A 55 2.80 -6.08 -31.21
CA GLU A 55 2.20 -5.61 -29.96
C GLU A 55 1.47 -6.76 -29.24
N ALA A 56 0.64 -7.53 -29.96
CA ALA A 56 -0.04 -8.69 -29.40
C ALA A 56 0.93 -9.73 -28.81
N MET A 57 2.07 -9.97 -29.48
CA MET A 57 3.12 -10.86 -28.96
C MET A 57 3.74 -10.32 -27.67
N LEU A 58 4.09 -9.03 -27.64
CA LEU A 58 4.70 -8.41 -26.46
C LEU A 58 3.74 -8.38 -25.27
N ASP A 59 2.47 -8.09 -25.50
CA ASP A 59 1.43 -8.10 -24.47
C ASP A 59 1.23 -9.52 -23.90
N ALA A 60 1.18 -10.53 -24.77
CA ALA A 60 1.08 -11.93 -24.34
C ALA A 60 2.32 -12.38 -23.55
N ALA A 61 3.52 -11.97 -23.97
CA ALA A 61 4.77 -12.26 -23.25
C ALA A 61 4.80 -11.60 -21.87
N GLN A 62 4.29 -10.37 -21.78
CA GLN A 62 4.23 -9.62 -20.53
C GLN A 62 3.21 -10.23 -19.55
N GLN A 63 2.04 -10.63 -20.03
CA GLN A 63 1.03 -11.32 -19.22
C GLN A 63 1.58 -12.61 -18.62
N GLN A 64 2.23 -13.45 -19.43
CA GLN A 64 2.87 -14.70 -18.97
C GLN A 64 3.91 -14.44 -17.88
N HIS A 65 4.79 -13.45 -18.09
CA HIS A 65 5.81 -13.11 -17.11
C HIS A 65 5.21 -12.53 -15.81
N THR A 66 4.11 -11.78 -15.88
CA THR A 66 3.41 -11.33 -14.66
C THR A 66 2.74 -12.46 -13.91
N ASP A 67 2.17 -13.45 -14.59
CA ASP A 67 1.52 -14.59 -13.95
C ASP A 67 2.53 -15.60 -13.38
N GLU A 68 3.67 -15.80 -14.04
CA GLU A 68 4.82 -16.52 -13.45
C GLU A 68 5.34 -15.80 -12.20
N ARG A 69 5.47 -14.47 -12.22
CA ARG A 69 5.86 -13.69 -11.04
C ARG A 69 4.82 -13.73 -9.91
N LYS A 70 3.53 -13.86 -10.21
CA LYS A 70 2.50 -14.08 -9.19
C LYS A 70 2.61 -15.48 -8.59
N ARG A 71 2.87 -16.51 -9.41
CA ARG A 71 3.10 -17.89 -8.96
C ARG A 71 4.40 -18.04 -8.15
N HIS A 72 5.44 -17.30 -8.52
CA HIS A 72 6.74 -17.24 -7.86
C HIS A 72 6.86 -16.08 -6.86
N ARG A 73 5.77 -15.41 -6.49
CA ARG A 73 5.82 -14.43 -5.41
C ARG A 73 6.23 -15.21 -4.16
N PRO A 74 7.42 -14.96 -3.57
CA PRO A 74 7.73 -15.59 -2.32
C PRO A 74 6.64 -15.14 -1.36
N VAL A 75 6.03 -16.10 -0.66
CA VAL A 75 5.35 -15.84 0.61
C VAL A 75 6.28 -14.87 1.33
N ARG A 76 5.84 -13.63 1.60
CA ARG A 76 6.65 -12.63 2.31
C ARG A 76 7.29 -13.38 3.47
N SER A 77 8.63 -13.43 3.52
CA SER A 77 9.36 -14.24 4.50
C SER A 77 8.75 -14.02 5.87
N ASP A 78 8.50 -15.08 6.64
CA ASP A 78 7.95 -14.96 7.99
C ASP A 78 8.74 -13.93 8.82
N ASP A 79 10.03 -13.74 8.53
CA ASP A 79 10.88 -12.68 9.09
C ASP A 79 10.37 -11.25 8.84
N ASP A 80 9.83 -10.94 7.66
CA ASP A 80 9.30 -9.60 7.36
C ASP A 80 7.98 -9.34 8.09
N ARG A 81 7.15 -10.39 8.22
CA ARG A 81 5.91 -10.32 8.99
C ARG A 81 6.21 -10.17 10.48
N ASP A 82 7.19 -10.91 10.99
CA ASP A 82 7.63 -10.85 12.38
C ASP A 82 8.30 -9.52 12.73
N ARG A 83 9.11 -8.97 11.81
CA ARG A 83 9.67 -7.61 11.94
C ARG A 83 8.56 -6.55 12.01
N ALA A 84 7.54 -6.65 11.16
CA ALA A 84 6.40 -5.74 11.18
C ALA A 84 5.58 -5.87 12.48
N LEU A 85 5.32 -7.10 12.94
CA LEU A 85 4.61 -7.36 14.19
C LEU A 85 5.37 -6.83 15.41
N ARG A 86 6.69 -7.01 15.47
CA ARG A 86 7.54 -6.45 16.54
C ARG A 86 7.49 -4.93 16.54
N ARG A 87 7.59 -4.29 15.37
CA ARG A 87 7.46 -2.83 15.25
C ARG A 87 6.11 -2.35 15.80
N LEU A 88 5.01 -2.97 15.37
CA LEU A 88 3.67 -2.61 15.81
C LEU A 88 3.47 -2.78 17.33
N ARG A 89 4.03 -3.83 17.92
CA ARG A 89 3.98 -4.03 19.39
C ARG A 89 4.73 -2.93 20.13
N ASN A 90 5.93 -2.60 19.68
CA ASN A 90 6.73 -1.53 20.28
C ASN A 90 6.03 -0.16 20.17
N GLU A 91 5.44 0.14 19.01
CA GLU A 91 4.65 1.37 18.82
C GLU A 91 3.43 1.40 19.74
N ASN A 92 2.71 0.29 19.88
CA ASN A 92 1.55 0.21 20.77
C ASN A 92 1.94 0.42 22.24
N ASP A 93 3.03 -0.21 22.69
CA ASP A 93 3.53 -0.04 24.04
C ASP A 93 3.99 1.40 24.31
N ASN A 94 4.61 2.05 23.33
CA ASN A 94 5.01 3.45 23.45
C ASN A 94 3.81 4.38 23.52
N LEU A 95 2.78 4.15 22.69
CA LEU A 95 1.53 4.92 22.72
C LEU A 95 0.83 4.79 24.07
N ARG A 96 0.78 3.58 24.64
CA ARG A 96 0.17 3.35 25.97
C ARG A 96 0.89 4.12 27.07
N LYS A 97 2.23 4.12 27.08
CA LYS A 97 3.02 4.91 28.02
C LYS A 97 2.74 6.41 27.89
N HIS A 98 2.61 6.92 26.67
CA HIS A 98 2.27 8.33 26.46
C HIS A 98 0.87 8.66 26.98
N VAL A 99 -0.13 7.81 26.75
CA VAL A 99 -1.49 8.00 27.28
C VAL A 99 -1.46 8.09 28.80
N GLU A 100 -0.77 7.16 29.47
CA GLU A 100 -0.65 7.16 30.93
C GLU A 100 -0.03 8.46 31.47
N ILE A 101 1.06 8.93 30.85
CA ILE A 101 1.71 10.20 31.22
C ILE A 101 0.74 11.38 31.02
N TYR A 102 0.03 11.42 29.89
CA TYR A 102 -0.90 12.52 29.61
C TYR A 102 -2.11 12.53 30.54
N GLU A 103 -2.62 11.36 30.92
CA GLU A 103 -3.69 11.26 31.91
C GLU A 103 -3.26 11.85 33.26
N GLU A 104 -2.04 11.56 33.70
CA GLU A 104 -1.53 12.11 34.96
C GLU A 104 -1.30 13.63 34.87
N HIS A 105 -0.77 14.12 33.75
CA HIS A 105 -0.63 15.55 33.50
C HIS A 105 -2.00 16.27 33.51
N LEU A 106 -3.04 15.67 32.93
CA LEU A 106 -4.39 16.22 32.97
C LEU A 106 -4.95 16.27 34.40
N ARG A 107 -4.72 15.25 35.23
CA ARG A 107 -5.12 15.26 36.64
C ARG A 107 -4.40 16.36 37.43
N MET A 108 -3.09 16.51 37.22
CA MET A 108 -2.30 17.58 37.83
C MET A 108 -2.84 18.95 37.44
N LEU A 109 -3.01 19.21 36.14
CA LEU A 109 -3.53 20.47 35.63
C LEU A 109 -4.94 20.77 36.16
N THR A 110 -5.79 19.76 36.29
CA THR A 110 -7.15 19.92 36.84
C THR A 110 -7.10 20.36 38.30
N THR A 111 -6.22 19.75 39.09
CA THR A 111 -6.03 20.07 40.51
C THR A 111 -5.43 21.47 40.68
N GLU A 112 -4.43 21.81 39.87
CA GLU A 112 -3.81 23.13 39.88
C GLU A 112 -4.80 24.23 39.45
N ASN A 113 -5.61 23.96 38.43
CA ASN A 113 -6.63 24.88 37.97
C ASN A 113 -7.70 25.14 39.04
N ALA A 114 -8.15 24.09 39.75
CA ALA A 114 -9.07 24.22 40.87
C ALA A 114 -8.45 25.09 41.99
N ARG A 115 -7.19 24.83 42.36
CA ARG A 115 -6.48 25.63 43.36
C ARG A 115 -6.34 27.10 42.97
N LEU A 116 -5.98 27.38 41.71
CA LEU A 116 -5.85 28.75 41.20
C LEU A 116 -7.21 29.48 41.21
N ARG A 117 -8.30 28.78 40.86
CA ARG A 117 -9.66 29.33 40.96
C ARG A 117 -10.02 29.68 42.40
N ASP A 118 -9.72 28.81 43.37
CA ASP A 118 -9.96 29.08 44.79
C ASP A 118 -9.13 30.26 45.31
N GLN A 119 -7.89 30.42 44.83
CA GLN A 119 -7.04 31.55 45.17
C GLN A 119 -7.61 32.86 44.61
N LEU A 120 -8.04 32.86 43.34
CA LEU A 120 -8.66 34.01 42.71
C LEU A 120 -9.98 34.39 43.37
N GLN A 121 -10.84 33.42 43.70
CA GLN A 121 -12.10 33.68 44.41
C GLN A 121 -11.86 34.33 45.78
N ARG A 122 -10.87 33.83 46.54
CA ARG A 122 -10.48 34.41 47.83
C ARG A 122 -9.94 35.84 47.68
N GLN A 123 -9.09 36.09 46.68
CA GLN A 123 -8.56 37.43 46.43
C GLN A 123 -9.62 38.42 45.93
N ALA A 124 -10.58 37.94 45.14
CA ALA A 124 -11.69 38.74 44.62
C ALA A 124 -12.84 38.93 45.62
N GLY A 125 -12.79 38.31 46.80
CA GLY A 125 -13.86 38.36 47.80
C GLY A 125 -15.16 37.66 47.39
N VAL A 126 -15.12 36.84 46.33
CA VAL A 126 -16.28 36.11 45.82
C VAL A 126 -16.44 34.82 46.63
N THR A 127 -17.53 34.71 47.38
CA THR A 127 -17.84 33.50 48.17
C THR A 127 -18.70 32.55 47.33
N ASP A 128 -18.25 31.32 47.12
CA ASP A 128 -19.03 30.29 46.42
C ASP A 128 -20.25 29.85 47.25
N LEU A 129 -21.45 30.03 46.68
CA LEU A 129 -22.72 29.72 47.31
C LEU A 129 -23.11 28.24 47.17
N ALA A 130 -22.50 27.50 46.23
CA ALA A 130 -22.82 26.09 45.97
C ALA A 130 -22.36 25.17 47.13
N GLY A 131 -21.24 25.49 47.78
CA GLY A 131 -20.74 24.76 48.96
C GLY A 131 -21.51 25.03 50.26
N ARG A 132 -22.35 26.07 50.31
CA ARG A 132 -23.05 26.50 51.55
C ARG A 132 -24.42 25.87 51.72
N ARG A 133 -24.82 24.88 50.91
CA ARG A 133 -26.12 24.22 51.05
C ARG A 133 -26.15 23.48 52.40
N PRO A 134 -26.94 23.94 53.39
CA PRO A 134 -27.04 23.23 54.65
C PRO A 134 -27.74 21.88 54.41
N PRO A 135 -27.43 20.84 55.21
CA PRO A 135 -28.19 19.60 55.15
C PRO A 135 -29.66 19.96 55.38
N THR A 136 -30.50 19.69 54.39
CA THR A 136 -31.93 19.91 54.49
C THR A 136 -32.45 18.98 55.56
N THR A 137 -32.60 19.47 56.79
CA THR A 137 -33.37 18.80 57.84
C THR A 137 -34.82 18.79 57.39
N ARG A 138 -35.19 17.77 56.61
CA ARG A 138 -36.58 17.50 56.25
C ARG A 138 -37.15 16.62 57.36
N GLY A 139 -37.63 17.26 58.41
CA GLY A 139 -38.56 16.61 59.34
C GLY A 139 -39.86 16.27 58.61
N GLY A 140 -40.47 15.14 59.00
CA GLY A 140 -41.81 14.79 58.56
C GLY A 140 -42.21 13.33 58.82
N ASN A 141 -42.81 13.11 59.99
CA ASN A 141 -43.85 12.12 60.36
C ASN A 141 -43.88 10.72 59.71
N THR A 142 -43.78 9.69 60.55
CA THR A 142 -44.97 8.99 61.09
C THR A 142 -44.61 8.28 62.38
#